data_AF-A0A258JZ76-F1
#
_entry.id   AF-A0A258JZ76-F1
#
_cell.length_a   1.000
_cell.length_b   1.000
_cell.length_c   1.000
_cell.angle_alpha   90.00
_cell.angle_beta   90.00
_cell.angle_gamma   90.00
#
_symmetry.space_group_name_H-M   'P 1'
#
loop_
_entity.id
_entity.type
_entity.pdbx_description
1 polymer ?
#
loop_
_entity_poly.entity_id
_entity_poly.type
_entity_poly.pdbx_seq_one_letter_code
_entity_poly.pdbx_strand_id
1 'polypeptide(L)'
;MKKVFLLFSLFLMLSCSNSEDNTNFSNSDFHPPTWIQGNWLQEGVMGTSGVLFSFKTNDFCMTTLGLTKQCQQEFINLSRKSNNAVTVTETITATTYTAEIEYFAGQSIIYSFKKLSNNSIEWTSVPGSVFVKQ
;
A
#
# COMPACT_ATOMS: atom_id res chain seq x y z
N MET A 1 -11.10 35.78 -47.75
CA MET A 1 -12.04 34.73 -48.19
C MET A 1 -11.29 33.40 -48.20
N LYS A 2 -11.97 32.37 -47.71
CA LYS A 2 -11.50 31.02 -47.39
C LYS A 2 -10.67 30.36 -48.51
N LYS A 3 -9.54 29.74 -48.16
CA LYS A 3 -9.17 28.39 -48.63
C LYS A 3 -8.46 27.63 -47.51
N VAL A 4 -9.20 26.68 -46.96
CA VAL A 4 -8.76 25.68 -45.98
C VAL A 4 -7.99 24.61 -46.73
N PHE A 5 -6.79 24.27 -46.26
CA PHE A 5 -6.13 23.01 -46.60
C PHE A 5 -5.83 22.27 -45.30
N LEU A 6 -6.68 21.28 -45.04
CA LEU A 6 -6.51 20.26 -44.01
C LEU A 6 -5.43 19.28 -44.48
N LEU A 7 -4.38 19.10 -43.69
CA LEU A 7 -3.52 17.91 -43.81
C LEU A 7 -3.52 17.18 -42.47
N PHE A 8 -4.21 16.05 -42.47
CA PHE A 8 -4.33 15.10 -41.38
C PHE A 8 -3.08 14.22 -41.42
N SER A 9 -2.21 14.28 -40.41
CA SER A 9 -1.13 13.31 -40.24
C SER A 9 -1.40 12.48 -38.99
N LEU A 10 -1.94 11.29 -39.24
CA LEU A 10 -2.23 10.28 -38.24
C LEU A 10 -1.03 9.33 -38.18
N PHE A 11 -0.13 9.55 -37.23
CA PHE A 11 0.86 8.55 -36.82
C PHE A 11 0.36 7.84 -35.56
N LEU A 12 -0.49 6.84 -35.76
CA LEU A 12 -0.81 5.83 -34.76
C LEU A 12 -0.14 4.54 -35.22
N MET A 13 1.07 4.26 -34.73
CA MET A 13 1.60 2.89 -34.59
C MET A 13 2.66 2.87 -33.48
N LEU A 14 2.20 2.73 -32.24
CA LEU A 14 2.93 1.97 -31.23
C LEU A 14 2.00 0.87 -30.77
N SER A 15 2.19 -0.30 -31.37
CA SER A 15 1.68 -1.57 -30.86
C SER A 15 2.35 -1.84 -29.51
N CYS A 16 1.72 -1.42 -28.42
CA CYS A 16 1.95 -2.10 -27.15
C CYS A 16 1.34 -3.49 -27.31
N SER A 17 2.21 -4.46 -27.55
CA SER A 17 1.89 -5.88 -27.47
C SER A 17 1.07 -6.15 -26.22
N ASN A 18 0.00 -6.92 -26.37
CA ASN A 18 -0.54 -7.72 -25.27
C ASN A 18 0.62 -8.46 -24.62
N SER A 19 1.09 -7.96 -23.48
CA SER A 19 1.58 -8.86 -22.46
C SER A 19 0.32 -9.30 -21.76
N GLU A 20 -0.06 -10.54 -22.03
CA GLU A 20 -1.01 -11.28 -21.23
C GLU A 20 -0.69 -11.00 -19.77
N ASP A 21 -1.60 -10.28 -19.11
CA ASP A 21 -1.59 -10.09 -17.68
C ASP A 21 -1.79 -11.47 -17.04
N ASN A 22 -0.70 -12.23 -16.94
CA ASN A 22 -0.54 -13.32 -16.00
C ASN A 22 -0.32 -12.71 -14.61
N THR A 23 -1.20 -11.80 -14.22
CA THR A 23 -1.34 -11.39 -12.84
C THR A 23 -2.17 -12.48 -12.19
N ASN A 24 -1.47 -13.42 -11.55
CA ASN A 24 -2.04 -14.02 -10.35
C ASN A 24 -2.28 -12.87 -9.36
N PHE A 25 -3.37 -12.11 -9.54
CA PHE A 25 -3.93 -11.31 -8.49
C PHE A 25 -4.29 -12.33 -7.42
N SER A 26 -3.42 -12.45 -6.41
CA SER A 26 -3.88 -12.92 -5.12
C SER A 26 -5.13 -12.11 -4.80
N ASN A 27 -6.23 -12.76 -4.40
CA ASN A 27 -7.49 -12.11 -3.98
C ASN A 27 -7.31 -11.26 -2.70
N SER A 28 -6.26 -10.46 -2.64
CA SER A 28 -5.94 -9.57 -1.54
C SER A 28 -6.53 -8.20 -1.80
N ASP A 29 -6.91 -7.54 -0.72
CA ASP A 29 -7.39 -6.18 -0.72
C ASP A 29 -6.23 -5.16 -0.64
N PHE A 30 -5.00 -5.62 -0.42
CA PHE A 30 -3.82 -4.76 -0.26
C PHE A 30 -2.81 -4.95 -1.40
N HIS A 31 -2.28 -3.85 -1.90
CA HIS A 31 -1.30 -3.77 -2.97
C HIS A 31 -0.18 -2.77 -2.62
N PRO A 32 0.61 -3.00 -1.55
CA PRO A 32 1.69 -2.08 -1.17
C PRO A 32 2.67 -1.85 -2.34
N PRO A 33 3.04 -0.61 -2.66
CA PRO A 33 3.93 -0.30 -3.76
C PRO A 33 5.34 -0.85 -3.53
N THR A 34 6.07 -1.15 -4.61
CA THR A 34 7.40 -1.77 -4.55
C THR A 34 8.39 -1.04 -3.65
N TRP A 35 8.30 0.29 -3.54
CA TRP A 35 9.21 1.07 -2.71
C TRP A 35 9.04 0.82 -1.20
N ILE A 36 7.85 0.42 -0.73
CA ILE A 36 7.60 0.14 0.69
C ILE A 36 7.74 -1.35 1.02
N GLN A 37 7.80 -2.24 0.03
CA GLN A 37 7.97 -3.67 0.27
C GLN A 37 9.29 -3.97 1.00
N GLY A 38 9.23 -4.90 1.95
CA GLY A 38 10.34 -5.27 2.83
C GLY A 38 9.98 -5.21 4.32
N ASN A 39 10.98 -5.40 5.16
CA ASN A 39 10.84 -5.32 6.61
C ASN A 39 11.42 -4.00 7.13
N TRP A 40 10.73 -3.39 8.07
CA TRP A 40 11.03 -2.06 8.58
C TRP A 40 10.99 -2.10 10.10
N LEU A 41 12.10 -1.76 10.73
CA LEU A 41 12.24 -1.70 12.18
C LEU A 41 12.25 -0.25 12.63
N GLN A 42 11.49 0.09 13.67
CA GLN A 42 11.47 1.44 14.20
C GLN A 42 12.86 1.83 14.74
N GLU A 43 13.34 3.02 14.37
CA GLU A 43 14.55 3.62 14.92
C GLU A 43 14.22 4.34 16.24
N GLY A 44 14.89 3.98 17.35
CA GLY A 44 14.80 4.74 18.60
C GLY A 44 14.90 3.94 19.91
N VAL A 45 15.37 4.65 20.94
CA VAL A 45 15.58 4.19 22.33
C VAL A 45 14.63 5.00 23.21
N MET A 46 13.39 4.53 23.43
CA MET A 46 12.45 4.91 24.51
C MET A 46 11.02 4.50 24.10
N GLY A 47 10.49 3.44 24.72
CA GLY A 47 9.05 3.14 24.79
C GLY A 47 8.35 2.53 23.56
N THR A 48 8.86 2.73 22.34
CA THR A 48 8.27 2.17 21.09
C THR A 48 9.24 1.26 20.31
N SER A 49 10.45 1.05 20.82
CA SER A 49 11.37 0.02 20.35
C SER A 49 10.67 -1.34 20.33
N GLY A 50 10.43 -1.90 19.14
CA GLY A 50 9.78 -3.20 18.98
C GLY A 50 8.60 -3.24 18.00
N VAL A 51 8.21 -2.12 17.38
CA VAL A 51 7.31 -2.17 16.21
C VAL A 51 8.13 -2.53 14.97
N LEU A 52 7.66 -3.54 14.25
CA LEU A 52 8.16 -3.94 12.94
C LEU A 52 7.01 -3.97 11.95
N PHE A 53 7.19 -3.36 10.79
CA PHE A 53 6.31 -3.54 9.65
C PHE A 53 6.94 -4.47 8.62
N SER A 54 6.13 -5.36 8.04
CA SER A 54 6.53 -6.23 6.93
C SER A 54 5.52 -6.06 5.81
N PHE A 55 5.95 -5.51 4.68
CA PHE A 55 5.11 -5.29 3.51
C PHE A 55 5.47 -6.31 2.42
N LYS A 56 4.45 -6.97 1.89
CA LYS A 56 4.52 -7.86 0.74
C LYS A 56 3.71 -7.29 -0.41
N THR A 57 3.75 -7.93 -1.56
CA THR A 57 2.97 -7.54 -2.75
C THR A 57 1.46 -7.56 -2.51
N ASN A 58 0.99 -8.32 -1.52
CA ASN A 58 -0.42 -8.61 -1.31
C ASN A 58 -0.87 -8.52 0.16
N ASP A 59 -0.08 -7.93 1.05
CA ASP A 59 -0.44 -7.80 2.46
C ASP A 59 0.56 -6.87 3.14
N PHE A 60 0.23 -6.44 4.33
CA PHE A 60 1.24 -5.97 5.27
C PHE A 60 0.90 -6.39 6.70
N CYS A 61 1.95 -6.60 7.48
CA CYS A 61 1.83 -7.01 8.86
C CYS A 61 2.55 -6.03 9.78
N MET A 62 1.97 -5.79 10.94
CA MET A 62 2.61 -5.11 12.06
C MET A 62 2.96 -6.15 13.13
N THR A 63 4.19 -6.11 13.64
CA THR A 63 4.62 -6.90 14.80
C THR A 63 4.94 -5.95 15.92
N THR A 64 4.35 -6.13 17.09
CA THR A 64 4.57 -5.27 18.25
C THR A 64 5.35 -6.01 19.33
N LEU A 65 6.45 -5.40 19.78
CA LEU A 65 7.40 -5.93 20.78
C LEU A 65 7.95 -7.34 20.44
N GLY A 66 7.93 -7.73 19.16
CA GLY A 66 8.33 -9.08 18.73
C GLY A 66 7.40 -10.21 19.18
N LEU A 67 6.25 -9.90 19.80
CA LEU A 67 5.35 -10.90 20.39
C LEU A 67 4.12 -11.17 19.51
N THR A 68 3.45 -10.10 19.10
CA THR A 68 2.16 -10.19 18.40
C THR A 68 2.32 -9.69 16.99
N LYS A 69 2.10 -10.57 16.01
CA LYS A 69 2.06 -10.24 14.59
C LYS A 69 0.61 -10.18 14.12
N GLN A 70 0.26 -9.09 13.46
CA GLN A 70 -1.07 -8.84 12.89
C GLN A 70 -0.91 -8.51 11.41
N CYS A 71 -1.42 -9.40 10.54
CA CYS A 71 -1.43 -9.20 9.10
C CYS A 71 -2.82 -8.75 8.66
N GLN A 72 -2.92 -7.65 7.92
CA GLN A 72 -4.21 -7.01 7.70
C GLN A 72 -5.15 -7.86 6.85
N GLN A 73 -4.64 -8.57 5.83
CA GLN A 73 -5.48 -9.42 4.99
C GLN A 73 -6.17 -10.53 5.80
N GLU A 74 -5.49 -11.08 6.81
CA GLU A 74 -6.08 -12.09 7.69
C GLU A 74 -7.26 -11.54 8.50
N PHE A 75 -7.11 -10.33 9.07
CA PHE A 75 -8.19 -9.67 9.82
C PHE A 75 -9.41 -9.36 8.95
N ILE A 76 -9.19 -8.90 7.71
CA ILE A 76 -10.27 -8.68 6.75
C ILE A 76 -10.99 -9.99 6.45
N ASN A 77 -10.25 -11.05 6.18
CA ASN A 77 -10.83 -12.36 5.89
C ASN A 77 -11.65 -12.90 7.08
N LEU A 78 -11.17 -12.71 8.31
CA LEU A 78 -11.91 -13.09 9.52
C LEU A 78 -13.20 -12.28 9.68
N SER A 79 -13.16 -10.98 9.43
CA SER A 79 -14.35 -10.12 9.48
C SER A 79 -15.40 -10.57 8.46
N ARG A 80 -14.99 -10.84 7.21
CA ARG A 80 -15.88 -11.32 6.14
C ARG A 80 -16.44 -12.71 6.40
N LYS A 81 -15.68 -13.61 7.04
CA LYS A 81 -16.19 -14.92 7.48
C LYS A 81 -17.35 -14.80 8.47
N SER A 82 -17.37 -13.73 9.26
CA SER A 82 -18.49 -13.39 10.15
C SER A 82 -19.60 -12.59 9.46
N ASN A 83 -19.61 -12.56 8.12
CA ASN A 83 -20.59 -11.88 7.27
C ASN A 83 -20.63 -10.35 7.46
N ASN A 84 -19.52 -9.76 7.94
CA ASN A 84 -19.36 -8.31 8.04
C ASN A 84 -18.80 -7.73 6.75
N ALA A 85 -19.36 -6.60 6.31
CA ALA A 85 -18.79 -5.81 5.23
C ALA A 85 -17.46 -5.19 5.66
N VAL A 86 -16.47 -5.24 4.76
CA VAL A 86 -15.17 -4.57 4.93
C VAL A 86 -14.73 -4.01 3.58
N THR A 87 -14.40 -2.74 3.57
CA THR A 87 -13.86 -2.02 2.40
C THR A 87 -12.41 -1.63 2.69
N VAL A 88 -11.55 -1.78 1.69
CA VAL A 88 -10.18 -1.26 1.73
C VAL A 88 -10.03 -0.24 0.61
N THR A 89 -9.50 0.92 0.98
CA THR A 89 -9.14 1.97 0.04
C THR A 89 -7.65 2.27 0.17
N GLU A 90 -6.90 2.07 -0.91
CA GLU A 90 -5.48 2.38 -0.96
C GLU A 90 -5.23 3.68 -1.74
N THR A 91 -4.46 4.59 -1.15
CA THR A 91 -3.92 5.75 -1.85
C THR A 91 -2.41 5.56 -2.01
N ILE A 92 -1.98 5.41 -3.27
CA ILE A 92 -0.60 5.09 -3.62
C ILE A 92 -0.01 6.23 -4.45
N THR A 93 1.12 6.78 -4.01
CA THR A 93 1.92 7.73 -4.77
C THR A 93 3.39 7.31 -4.78
N ALA A 94 4.25 8.10 -5.41
CA ALA A 94 5.70 7.89 -5.40
C ALA A 94 6.33 8.00 -3.99
N THR A 95 5.65 8.68 -3.06
CA THR A 95 6.19 9.00 -1.72
C THR A 95 5.22 8.74 -0.58
N THR A 96 3.98 8.32 -0.85
CA THR A 96 2.95 8.05 0.15
C THR A 96 2.25 6.74 -0.14
N TYR A 97 2.01 5.97 0.91
CA TYR A 97 1.14 4.79 0.89
C TYR A 97 0.18 4.90 2.07
N THR A 98 -1.11 4.97 1.78
CA THR A 98 -2.17 4.95 2.79
C THR A 98 -3.10 3.77 2.51
N ALA A 99 -3.42 3.00 3.54
CA ALA A 99 -4.46 1.99 3.52
C ALA A 99 -5.51 2.35 4.58
N GLU A 100 -6.72 2.65 4.11
CA GLU A 100 -7.89 2.88 4.94
C GLU A 100 -8.78 1.63 4.90
N ILE A 101 -9.06 1.08 6.08
CA ILE A 101 -9.88 -0.13 6.25
C ILE A 101 -11.13 0.27 6.99
N GLU A 102 -12.27 0.19 6.30
CA GLU A 102 -13.59 0.44 6.87
C GLU A 102 -14.23 -0.89 7.25
N TYR A 103 -14.48 -1.08 8.53
CA TYR A 103 -15.20 -2.23 9.09
C TYR A 103 -16.68 -1.89 9.29
N PHE A 104 -17.49 -2.93 9.49
CA PHE A 104 -18.90 -2.80 9.84
C PHE A 104 -19.12 -1.86 11.05
N ALA A 105 -20.31 -1.26 11.12
CA ALA A 105 -20.68 -0.28 12.15
C ALA A 105 -19.85 1.01 12.16
N GLY A 106 -19.19 1.35 11.05
CA GLY A 106 -18.51 2.65 10.87
C GLY A 106 -17.16 2.76 11.59
N GLN A 107 -16.57 1.64 12.02
CA GLN A 107 -15.22 1.61 12.55
C GLN A 107 -14.21 1.69 11.39
N SER A 108 -13.22 2.58 11.47
CA SER A 108 -12.15 2.65 10.47
C SER A 108 -10.77 2.62 11.12
N ILE A 109 -9.81 2.04 10.39
CA ILE A 109 -8.39 2.04 10.73
C ILE A 109 -7.63 2.60 9.54
N ILE A 110 -6.76 3.58 9.78
CA ILE A 110 -5.94 4.20 8.74
C ILE A 110 -4.45 3.98 9.06
N TYR A 111 -3.77 3.32 8.14
CA TYR A 111 -2.32 3.23 8.13
C TYR A 111 -1.77 4.14 7.04
N SER A 112 -0.92 5.10 7.39
CA SER A 112 -0.34 6.03 6.42
C SER A 112 1.17 6.12 6.58
N PHE A 113 1.89 5.97 5.47
CA PHE A 113 3.34 5.92 5.44
C PHE A 113 3.89 6.92 4.43
N LYS A 114 4.97 7.58 4.80
CA LYS A 114 5.72 8.49 3.94
C LYS A 114 7.11 7.93 3.65
N LYS A 115 7.49 7.88 2.38
CA LYS A 115 8.86 7.58 1.96
C LYS A 115 9.76 8.76 2.32
N LEU A 116 10.76 8.53 3.17
CA LEU A 116 11.78 9.52 3.50
C LEU A 116 13.03 9.32 2.63
N SER A 117 13.43 8.07 2.43
CA SER A 117 14.51 7.65 1.54
C SER A 117 14.23 6.26 0.95
N ASN A 118 15.20 5.64 0.29
CA ASN A 118 15.07 4.24 -0.14
C ASN A 118 15.10 3.25 1.05
N ASN A 119 15.68 3.66 2.18
CA ASN A 119 15.90 2.82 3.35
C ASN A 119 15.20 3.35 4.62
N SER A 120 14.40 4.42 4.51
CA SER A 120 13.62 4.95 5.63
C SER A 120 12.22 5.39 5.24
N ILE A 121 11.27 5.10 6.11
CA ILE A 121 9.87 5.53 6.04
C ILE A 121 9.43 6.13 7.36
N GLU A 122 8.39 6.95 7.34
CA GLU A 122 7.70 7.45 8.52
C GLU A 122 6.29 6.86 8.56
N TRP A 123 5.85 6.34 9.72
CA TRP A 123 4.44 6.04 9.96
C TRP A 123 3.74 7.31 10.44
N THR A 124 3.04 8.00 9.54
CA THR A 124 2.53 9.36 9.77
C THR A 124 1.36 9.42 10.75
N SER A 125 0.67 8.30 10.99
CA SER A 125 -0.34 8.20 12.05
C SER A 125 0.27 8.33 13.46
N VAL A 126 1.58 8.12 13.60
CA VAL A 126 2.34 8.30 14.84
C VAL A 126 3.54 9.22 14.57
N PRO A 127 3.37 10.55 14.68
CA PRO A 127 4.40 11.53 14.31
C PRO A 127 5.78 11.22 14.91
N GLY A 128 6.82 11.30 14.08
CA GLY A 128 8.20 11.00 14.51
C GLY A 128 8.56 9.50 14.55
N SER A 129 7.64 8.61 14.17
CA SER A 129 7.92 7.17 14.07
C SER A 129 8.62 6.83 12.75
N VAL A 130 9.95 6.95 12.76
CA VAL A 130 10.80 6.58 11.64
C VAL A 130 11.16 5.10 11.71
N PHE A 131 11.09 4.42 10.57
CA PHE A 131 11.48 3.02 10.43
C PHE A 131 12.57 2.89 9.37
N VAL A 132 13.52 2.00 9.65
CA VAL A 132 14.66 1.70 8.79
C VAL A 132 14.53 0.30 8.22
N LYS A 133 14.81 0.18 6.92
CA LYS A 133 14.76 -1.09 6.19
C LYS A 133 15.80 -2.06 6.76
N GLN A 134 15.40 -3.32 6.93
CA GLN A 134 16.27 -4.43 7.39
C GLN A 134 16.83 -5.23 6.21
#